data_AF-A0A966V7W4-F1
#
_entry.id   AF-A0A966V7W4-F1
#
_cell.length_a   1.000
_cell.length_b   1.000
_cell.length_c   1.000
_cell.angle_alpha   90.00
_cell.angle_beta   90.00
_cell.angle_gamma   90.00
#
_symmetry.space_group_name_H-M   'P 1'
#
loop_
_entity.id
_entity.type
_entity.pdbx_description
1 polymer ?
#
loop_
_entity_poly.entity_id
_entity_poly.type
_entity_poly.pdbx_seq_one_letter_code
_entity_poly.pdbx_strand_id
1 'polypeptide(L)'
;MSVIKSALTEEQLSKLTFITKKVSVFYKEKKGYLAHEVSSDSMERVVSLLSGRDTADVLKKGMKIYFISDGSLRMDDYKEYCRQNGYNIAGHPKNADVIVGHNLFYSENNVDASSVSFRCGNMCGRYLAYTPSVDSKYTEELTSYMNTAPVIGDVMLFGKEIYSDKWFRFFYLTHDKDLYLINDKLVEVLYWKMANRIPVINETVFLDSLDKVVIDRSMYDTLYTMLRSSDKSDVRMGFDLMCRCDIPKSAYYIWLLYSPVRWEIRRKCSTHTKIAEAFFEKIEAFIDLENQDLIKYLYDEGALTEEIYNILLKESLDKLMEEHQSDDALSQIITVKYYPLTYDQYLASQHAKQLIADSLEESVS
;
A
#
# COMPACT_ATOMS: atom_id res chain seq x y z
N MET A 1 26.26 -25.15 8.06
CA MET A 1 25.03 -24.54 7.52
C MET A 1 24.03 -24.33 8.65
N SER A 2 23.33 -23.20 8.69
CA SER A 2 22.28 -22.96 9.70
C SER A 2 20.99 -23.66 9.28
N VAL A 3 20.52 -24.62 10.07
CA VAL A 3 19.18 -25.19 9.93
C VAL A 3 18.17 -24.05 10.00
N ILE A 4 17.26 -23.95 9.02
CA ILE A 4 16.14 -23.00 9.08
C ILE A 4 15.23 -23.52 10.19
N LYS A 5 15.26 -22.85 11.35
CA LYS A 5 14.44 -23.22 12.51
C LYS A 5 13.21 -22.32 12.54
N SER A 6 12.05 -22.91 12.84
CA SER A 6 10.86 -22.13 13.16
C SER A 6 11.09 -21.34 14.45
N ALA A 7 10.51 -20.14 14.52
CA ALA A 7 10.43 -19.33 15.72
C ALA A 7 9.59 -20.01 16.81
N LEU A 8 8.66 -20.88 16.43
CA LEU A 8 7.78 -21.62 17.34
C LEU A 8 8.23 -23.08 17.49
N THR A 9 7.99 -23.66 18.68
CA THR A 9 8.15 -25.11 18.90
C THR A 9 7.03 -25.89 18.19
N GLU A 10 7.23 -27.19 17.97
CA GLU A 10 6.19 -28.05 17.37
C GLU A 10 4.89 -28.06 18.19
N GLU A 11 5.00 -27.98 19.52
CA GLU A 11 3.84 -27.89 20.42
C GLU A 11 3.09 -26.56 20.29
N GLN A 12 3.79 -25.48 19.95
CA GLN A 12 3.17 -24.17 19.71
C GLN A 12 2.50 -24.14 18.34
N LEU A 13 3.16 -24.71 17.32
CA LEU A 13 2.62 -24.81 15.97
C LEU A 13 1.37 -25.69 15.91
N SER A 14 1.32 -26.80 16.65
CA SER A 14 0.14 -27.68 16.68
C SER A 14 -1.12 -27.01 17.25
N LYS A 15 -0.97 -25.89 17.98
CA LYS A 15 -2.11 -25.08 18.47
C LYS A 15 -2.70 -24.18 17.38
N LEU A 16 -2.03 -24.03 16.24
CA LEU A 16 -2.49 -23.25 15.09
C LEU A 16 -3.10 -24.20 14.04
N THR A 17 -4.35 -24.61 14.29
CA THR A 17 -5.05 -25.62 13.48
C THR A 17 -5.29 -25.23 12.02
N PHE A 18 -5.03 -23.97 11.66
CA PHE A 18 -5.11 -23.48 10.29
C PHE A 18 -3.84 -23.73 9.47
N ILE A 19 -2.72 -24.06 10.12
CA ILE A 19 -1.48 -24.44 9.44
C ILE A 19 -1.59 -25.89 9.03
N THR A 20 -1.55 -26.15 7.72
CA THR A 20 -1.66 -27.50 7.17
C THR A 20 -0.30 -28.15 6.99
N LYS A 21 0.71 -27.38 6.56
CA LYS A 21 2.05 -27.88 6.26
C LYS A 21 3.14 -26.84 6.47
N LYS A 22 4.39 -27.31 6.64
CA LYS A 22 5.60 -26.51 6.58
C LYS A 22 6.20 -26.58 5.18
N VAL A 23 6.63 -25.43 4.66
CA VAL A 23 7.21 -25.29 3.33
C VAL A 23 8.54 -24.57 3.44
N SER A 24 9.61 -25.19 2.97
CA SER A 24 10.92 -24.55 2.86
C SER A 24 11.00 -23.78 1.54
N VAL A 25 11.19 -22.47 1.61
CA VAL A 25 11.23 -21.59 0.44
C VAL A 25 12.65 -21.12 0.18
N PHE A 26 13.12 -21.30 -1.06
CA PHE A 26 14.46 -20.93 -1.47
C PHE A 26 14.45 -20.00 -2.69
N TYR A 27 15.31 -18.99 -2.64
CA TYR A 27 15.55 -18.04 -3.73
C TYR A 27 17.00 -18.19 -4.18
N LYS A 28 17.24 -18.23 -5.49
CA LYS A 28 18.57 -18.45 -6.10
C LYS A 28 19.70 -17.60 -5.48
N GLU A 29 19.39 -16.40 -4.99
CA GLU A 29 20.35 -15.43 -4.44
C GLU A 29 20.17 -15.12 -2.94
N LYS A 30 19.18 -15.72 -2.25
CA LYS A 30 18.93 -15.45 -0.82
C LYS A 30 18.97 -16.74 0.01
N LYS A 31 19.28 -16.61 1.30
CA LYS A 31 19.10 -17.71 2.26
C LYS A 31 17.63 -18.13 2.26
N GLY A 32 17.37 -19.44 2.22
CA GLY A 32 16.01 -19.96 2.33
C GLY A 32 15.34 -19.57 3.65
N TYR A 33 14.02 -19.55 3.65
CA TYR A 33 13.20 -19.28 4.83
C TYR A 33 12.07 -20.30 4.96
N LEU A 34 11.45 -20.34 6.14
CA LEU A 34 10.32 -21.21 6.43
C LEU A 34 9.01 -20.45 6.18
N ALA A 35 8.11 -21.08 5.43
CA ALA A 35 6.73 -20.68 5.25
C ALA A 35 5.80 -21.81 5.71
N HIS A 36 4.53 -21.47 5.87
CA HIS A 36 3.50 -22.39 6.33
C HIS A 36 2.29 -22.32 5.40
N GLU A 37 1.82 -23.47 4.96
CA GLU A 37 0.62 -23.60 4.14
C GLU A 37 -0.63 -23.43 5.01
N VAL A 38 -1.62 -22.73 4.46
CA VAL A 38 -2.92 -22.46 5.08
C VAL A 38 -4.00 -22.85 4.06
N SER A 39 -5.18 -23.29 4.50
CA SER A 39 -6.30 -23.52 3.58
C SER A 39 -6.97 -22.20 3.17
N SER A 40 -7.66 -22.17 2.02
CA SER A 40 -8.50 -21.04 1.59
C SER A 40 -9.43 -20.57 2.71
N ASP A 41 -10.14 -21.51 3.32
CA ASP A 41 -11.16 -21.23 4.34
C ASP A 41 -10.52 -20.67 5.62
N SER A 42 -9.28 -21.07 5.89
CA SER A 42 -8.52 -20.56 7.03
C SER A 42 -7.89 -19.21 6.75
N MET A 43 -7.74 -18.81 5.48
CA MET A 43 -7.12 -17.53 5.15
C MET A 43 -8.00 -16.34 5.54
N GLU A 44 -9.31 -16.41 5.31
CA GLU A 44 -10.24 -15.38 5.80
C GLU A 44 -10.15 -15.23 7.33
N ARG A 45 -9.97 -16.36 8.03
CA ARG A 45 -9.74 -16.36 9.48
C ARG A 45 -8.40 -15.71 9.85
N VAL A 46 -7.32 -15.96 9.11
CA VAL A 46 -6.02 -15.33 9.36
C VAL A 46 -6.08 -13.82 9.13
N VAL A 47 -6.73 -13.39 8.04
CA VAL A 47 -6.92 -11.97 7.71
C VAL A 47 -7.74 -11.28 8.80
N SER A 48 -8.91 -11.83 9.16
CA SER A 48 -9.77 -11.24 10.20
C SER A 48 -9.11 -11.18 11.59
N LEU A 49 -8.17 -12.07 11.89
CA LEU A 49 -7.38 -11.99 13.12
C LEU A 49 -6.45 -10.74 13.13
N LEU A 50 -6.10 -10.18 11.98
CA LEU A 50 -5.08 -9.14 11.84
C LEU A 50 -5.57 -7.83 11.22
N SER A 51 -6.79 -7.79 10.67
CA SER A 51 -7.42 -6.54 10.20
C SER A 51 -7.61 -5.49 11.30
N GLY A 52 -7.53 -5.89 12.56
CA GLY A 52 -7.64 -4.99 13.70
C GLY A 52 -9.06 -4.45 13.90
N ARG A 53 -9.24 -3.66 14.97
CA ARG A 53 -10.45 -2.87 15.21
C ARG A 53 -10.10 -1.39 15.23
N ASP A 54 -11.03 -0.55 14.79
CA ASP A 54 -10.92 0.91 14.83
C ASP A 54 -11.26 1.43 16.22
N THR A 55 -10.41 1.16 17.22
CA THR A 55 -10.65 1.66 18.58
C THR A 55 -9.37 2.20 19.21
N ALA A 56 -9.21 3.53 19.15
CA ALA A 56 -8.18 4.28 19.87
C ALA A 56 -8.25 4.04 21.39
N ASP A 57 -9.43 3.70 21.93
CA ASP A 57 -9.70 3.45 23.35
C ASP A 57 -8.89 2.30 23.97
N VAL A 58 -8.30 1.44 23.12
CA VAL A 58 -7.44 0.33 23.57
C VAL A 58 -6.07 0.85 24.00
N LEU A 59 -5.61 1.98 23.45
CA LEU A 59 -4.27 2.49 23.69
C LEU A 59 -4.20 3.30 24.99
N LYS A 60 -3.23 2.95 25.84
CA LYS A 60 -2.93 3.65 27.09
C LYS A 60 -1.44 3.95 27.17
N LYS A 61 -1.10 5.09 27.77
CA LYS A 61 0.29 5.48 28.01
C LYS A 61 1.03 4.37 28.76
N GLY A 62 2.27 4.08 28.33
CA GLY A 62 3.08 2.96 28.82
C GLY A 62 2.88 1.64 28.07
N MET A 63 1.83 1.54 27.25
CA MET A 63 1.53 0.49 26.26
C MET A 63 2.77 -0.06 25.55
N LYS A 64 3.04 -1.38 25.54
CA LYS A 64 4.01 -2.00 24.62
C LYS A 64 3.33 -2.41 23.32
N ILE A 65 3.73 -1.78 22.23
CA ILE A 65 3.13 -1.95 20.91
C ILE A 65 4.08 -2.76 20.02
N TYR A 66 3.58 -3.84 19.43
CA TYR A 66 4.28 -4.58 18.39
C TYR A 66 3.73 -4.22 17.02
N PHE A 67 4.60 -3.71 16.14
CA PHE A 67 4.26 -3.37 14.76
C PHE A 67 4.59 -4.55 13.85
N ILE A 68 3.62 -4.98 13.07
CA ILE A 68 3.86 -5.93 11.99
C ILE A 68 4.70 -5.19 10.93
N SER A 69 5.93 -5.66 10.67
CA SER A 69 6.99 -4.92 9.95
C SER A 69 6.78 -4.73 8.44
N ASP A 70 5.53 -4.78 8.00
CA ASP A 70 5.09 -4.86 6.61
C ASP A 70 3.97 -3.88 6.27
N GLY A 71 3.68 -2.96 7.21
CA GLY A 71 2.67 -1.92 7.08
C GLY A 71 3.05 -0.81 6.10
N SER A 72 2.13 0.13 5.95
CA SER A 72 2.22 1.32 5.11
C SER A 72 3.08 2.45 5.71
N LEU A 73 3.67 2.25 6.89
CA LEU A 73 4.54 3.21 7.56
C LEU A 73 5.99 2.74 7.70
N ARG A 74 6.92 3.71 7.76
CA ARG A 74 8.32 3.43 8.10
C ARG A 74 8.44 3.22 9.60
N MET A 75 9.40 2.40 10.01
CA MET A 75 9.64 2.13 11.44
C MET A 75 9.95 3.40 12.25
N ASP A 76 10.52 4.43 11.63
CA ASP A 76 10.80 5.70 12.31
C ASP A 76 9.50 6.50 12.58
N ASP A 77 8.47 6.34 11.75
CA ASP A 77 7.17 6.98 11.97
C ASP A 77 6.46 6.36 13.17
N TYR A 78 6.51 5.03 13.28
CA TYR A 78 6.02 4.33 14.48
C TYR A 78 6.78 4.74 15.74
N LYS A 79 8.11 4.90 15.67
CA LYS A 79 8.91 5.37 16.82
C LYS A 79 8.48 6.76 17.26
N GLU A 80 8.32 7.67 16.33
CA GLU A 80 7.92 9.04 16.63
C GLU A 80 6.50 9.09 17.22
N TYR A 81 5.56 8.37 16.63
CA TYR A 81 4.20 8.23 17.16
C TYR A 81 4.19 7.68 18.59
N CYS A 82 4.92 6.59 18.84
CA CYS A 82 5.05 6.00 20.17
C CYS A 82 5.67 6.99 21.15
N ARG A 83 6.70 7.74 20.75
CA ARG A 83 7.35 8.74 21.59
C ARG A 83 6.38 9.86 21.98
N GLN A 84 5.62 10.40 21.02
CA GLN A 84 4.66 11.49 21.24
C GLN A 84 3.52 11.08 22.19
N ASN A 85 3.03 9.85 22.04
CA ASN A 85 1.91 9.33 22.82
C ASN A 85 2.32 8.56 24.09
N GLY A 86 3.64 8.43 24.34
CA GLY A 86 4.18 7.74 25.51
C GLY A 86 3.98 6.22 25.51
N TYR A 87 4.01 5.60 24.32
CA TYR A 87 4.03 4.16 24.13
C TYR A 87 5.47 3.63 24.00
N ASN A 88 5.66 2.34 24.23
CA ASN A 88 6.92 1.63 24.07
C ASN A 88 6.83 0.66 22.89
N ILE A 89 7.91 0.52 22.10
CA ILE A 89 7.95 -0.49 21.04
C ILE A 89 8.37 -1.84 21.63
N ALA A 90 7.53 -2.86 21.43
CA ALA A 90 7.88 -4.23 21.74
C ALA A 90 8.80 -4.79 20.64
N GLY A 91 9.98 -5.30 21.03
CA GLY A 91 10.87 -5.99 20.09
C GLY A 91 10.39 -7.39 19.68
N HIS A 92 9.29 -7.88 20.28
CA HIS A 92 8.78 -9.24 20.07
C HIS A 92 7.27 -9.30 20.38
N PRO A 93 6.45 -10.04 19.60
CA PRO A 93 4.99 -10.07 19.80
C PRO A 93 4.56 -10.64 21.15
N LYS A 94 5.30 -11.61 21.70
CA LYS A 94 5.11 -12.14 23.07
C LYS A 94 5.02 -11.06 24.16
N ASN A 95 5.77 -9.97 23.99
CA ASN A 95 5.91 -8.90 25.00
C ASN A 95 4.98 -7.71 24.71
N ALA A 96 4.10 -7.83 23.73
CA ALA A 96 3.21 -6.77 23.30
C ALA A 96 1.91 -6.80 24.13
N ASP A 97 1.46 -5.61 24.51
CA ASP A 97 0.12 -5.40 25.06
C ASP A 97 -0.88 -5.15 23.93
N VAL A 98 -0.41 -4.66 22.77
CA VAL A 98 -1.19 -4.38 21.56
C VAL A 98 -0.37 -4.72 20.33
N ILE A 99 -1.02 -5.27 19.30
CA ILE A 99 -0.44 -5.44 17.97
C ILE A 99 -1.07 -4.40 17.03
N VAL A 100 -0.24 -3.76 16.22
CA VAL A 100 -0.71 -2.95 15.08
C VAL A 100 -0.69 -3.82 13.85
N GLY A 101 -1.88 -4.12 13.37
CA GLY A 101 -2.11 -4.89 12.16
C GLY A 101 -2.61 -4.00 11.04
N HIS A 102 -2.34 -4.44 9.82
CA HIS A 102 -2.96 -3.88 8.62
C HIS A 102 -3.65 -5.04 7.89
N ASN A 103 -4.54 -4.74 6.94
CA ASN A 103 -4.98 -5.74 5.98
C ASN A 103 -3.74 -6.32 5.31
N LEU A 104 -3.37 -7.56 5.67
CA LEU A 104 -2.17 -8.18 5.15
C LEU A 104 -2.24 -8.22 3.62
N PHE A 105 -1.40 -7.41 2.97
CA PHE A 105 -1.43 -7.31 1.51
C PHE A 105 -1.16 -8.66 0.86
N TYR A 106 -2.01 -8.95 -0.13
CA TYR A 106 -1.84 -9.97 -1.14
C TYR A 106 -0.63 -9.61 -2.02
N SER A 107 0.45 -10.39 -1.98
CA SER A 107 1.54 -10.27 -2.96
C SER A 107 1.61 -11.52 -3.83
N GLU A 108 1.29 -11.40 -5.11
CA GLU A 108 1.49 -12.50 -6.07
C GLU A 108 2.98 -12.81 -6.28
N ASN A 109 3.87 -11.82 -6.07
CA ASN A 109 5.19 -11.82 -6.69
C ASN A 109 6.38 -11.69 -5.75
N ASN A 110 6.25 -11.24 -4.50
CA ASN A 110 7.40 -11.06 -3.61
C ASN A 110 7.07 -11.38 -2.15
N VAL A 111 7.46 -12.57 -1.70
CA VAL A 111 7.63 -12.85 -0.27
C VAL A 111 9.11 -12.63 0.02
N ASP A 112 9.45 -11.51 0.66
CA ASP A 112 10.81 -11.35 1.15
C ASP A 112 10.96 -12.15 2.46
N ALA A 113 12.11 -12.77 2.69
CA ALA A 113 12.40 -13.49 3.93
C ALA A 113 12.30 -12.58 5.17
N SER A 114 12.47 -11.27 4.97
CA SER A 114 12.35 -10.25 6.01
C SER A 114 10.91 -9.83 6.31
N SER A 115 9.95 -10.10 5.43
CA SER A 115 8.61 -9.51 5.44
C SER A 115 7.57 -10.38 6.16
N VAL A 116 6.67 -9.74 6.91
CA VAL A 116 5.46 -10.36 7.49
C VAL A 116 4.32 -10.27 6.47
N SER A 117 4.49 -10.97 5.35
CA SER A 117 3.55 -10.96 4.22
C SER A 117 2.85 -12.31 4.04
N PHE A 118 1.66 -12.27 3.45
CA PHE A 118 0.92 -13.43 2.98
C PHE A 118 1.10 -13.58 1.46
N ARG A 119 1.12 -14.83 0.98
CA ARG A 119 1.05 -15.16 -0.44
C ARG A 119 -0.17 -16.01 -0.71
N CYS A 120 -1.01 -15.57 -1.64
CA CYS A 120 -1.87 -16.46 -2.41
C CYS A 120 -1.31 -16.53 -3.82
N GLY A 121 -0.97 -17.72 -4.28
CA GLY A 121 -0.70 -17.96 -5.68
C GLY A 121 -1.82 -18.80 -6.24
N ASN A 122 -2.54 -18.28 -7.25
CA ASN A 122 -3.30 -19.14 -8.14
C ASN A 122 -2.28 -20.01 -8.88
N MET A 123 -2.15 -21.26 -8.44
CA MET A 123 -1.27 -22.23 -9.07
C MET A 123 -2.05 -22.91 -10.18
N CYS A 124 -2.34 -22.19 -11.26
CA CYS A 124 -2.57 -22.88 -12.51
C CYS A 124 -1.26 -23.61 -12.84
N GLY A 125 -1.30 -24.94 -12.74
CA GLY A 125 -0.24 -25.82 -13.18
C GLY A 125 0.05 -25.58 -14.65
N ARG A 126 0.91 -24.61 -14.95
CA ARG A 126 1.64 -24.62 -16.21
C ARG A 126 2.69 -25.69 -16.06
N TYR A 127 2.33 -26.88 -16.55
CA TYR A 127 3.26 -27.93 -16.93
C TYR A 127 4.51 -27.29 -17.52
N LEU A 128 5.66 -27.48 -16.89
CA LEU A 128 6.88 -27.52 -17.68
C LEU A 128 6.77 -28.82 -18.47
N ALA A 129 6.22 -28.73 -19.68
CA ALA A 129 6.67 -29.64 -20.72
C ALA A 129 8.19 -29.53 -20.69
N TYR A 130 8.83 -30.66 -20.42
CA TYR A 130 10.26 -30.90 -20.54
C TYR A 130 10.77 -30.11 -21.75
N THR A 131 11.29 -28.90 -21.50
CA THR A 131 11.90 -28.10 -22.55
C THR A 131 13.36 -28.46 -22.45
N PRO A 132 13.93 -29.22 -23.41
CA PRO A 132 15.30 -29.72 -23.35
C PRO A 132 16.37 -28.62 -23.30
N SER A 133 15.96 -27.35 -23.23
CA SER A 133 16.80 -26.16 -23.24
C SER A 133 17.02 -25.55 -21.85
N VAL A 134 16.51 -26.13 -20.75
CA VAL A 134 16.96 -25.74 -19.40
C VAL A 134 18.34 -26.34 -19.22
N ASP A 135 19.35 -25.47 -19.35
CA ASP A 135 20.78 -25.73 -19.23
C ASP A 135 21.07 -26.77 -18.12
N SER A 136 21.73 -27.89 -18.45
CA SER A 136 21.96 -29.03 -17.54
C SER A 136 22.66 -28.61 -16.24
N LYS A 137 23.40 -27.51 -16.29
CA LYS A 137 24.05 -26.87 -15.14
C LYS A 137 23.05 -26.40 -14.06
N TYR A 138 21.86 -25.92 -14.45
CA TYR A 138 20.83 -25.51 -13.49
C TYR A 138 20.26 -26.70 -12.72
N THR A 139 20.05 -27.82 -13.40
CA THR A 139 19.53 -29.05 -12.79
C THR A 139 20.53 -29.65 -11.81
N GLU A 140 21.82 -29.61 -12.13
CA GLU A 140 22.90 -30.05 -11.23
C GLU A 140 23.06 -29.12 -10.00
N GLU A 141 22.99 -27.80 -10.18
CA GLU A 141 23.05 -26.82 -9.08
C GLU A 141 21.83 -26.97 -8.14
N LEU A 142 20.62 -27.14 -8.68
CA LEU A 142 19.41 -27.43 -7.89
C LEU A 142 19.56 -28.72 -7.09
N THR A 143 20.02 -29.79 -7.75
CA THR A 143 20.17 -31.11 -7.13
C THR A 143 21.22 -31.08 -6.02
N SER A 144 22.35 -30.40 -6.26
CA SER A 144 23.39 -30.16 -5.26
C SER A 144 22.87 -29.33 -4.07
N TYR A 145 22.03 -28.32 -4.33
CA TYR A 145 21.44 -27.50 -3.27
C TYR A 145 20.41 -28.27 -2.43
N MET A 146 19.53 -29.05 -3.06
CA MET A 146 18.57 -29.91 -2.35
C MET A 146 19.26 -31.02 -1.55
N ASN A 147 20.41 -31.51 -2.01
CA ASN A 147 21.21 -32.51 -1.30
C ASN A 147 22.02 -31.93 -0.13
N THR A 148 22.20 -30.61 -0.05
CA THR A 148 23.03 -29.95 0.97
C THR A 148 22.23 -29.24 2.07
N ALA A 149 20.98 -28.87 1.82
CA ALA A 149 20.10 -28.31 2.84
C ALA A 149 19.30 -29.45 3.54
N PRO A 150 19.31 -29.56 4.89
CA PRO A 150 18.33 -30.37 5.59
C PRO A 150 16.96 -29.70 5.42
N VAL A 151 16.24 -30.08 4.39
CA VAL A 151 14.90 -29.56 4.09
C VAL A 151 13.94 -30.15 5.12
N ILE A 152 13.14 -29.27 5.74
CA ILE A 152 12.00 -29.67 6.56
C ILE A 152 10.75 -29.42 5.70
N GLY A 153 10.04 -30.48 5.32
CA GLY A 153 8.80 -30.41 4.53
C GLY A 153 9.01 -30.29 3.02
N ASP A 154 7.99 -29.76 2.33
CA ASP A 154 8.01 -29.56 0.88
C ASP A 154 8.94 -28.39 0.48
N VAL A 155 9.49 -28.42 -0.73
CA VAL A 155 10.44 -27.42 -1.25
C VAL A 155 9.80 -26.56 -2.34
N MET A 156 9.97 -25.24 -2.25
CA MET A 156 9.58 -24.29 -3.29
C MET A 156 10.80 -23.46 -3.75
N LEU A 157 11.01 -23.34 -5.07
CA LEU A 157 12.18 -22.66 -5.65
C LEU A 157 11.78 -21.46 -6.53
N PHE A 158 12.53 -20.36 -6.43
CA PHE A 158 12.34 -19.16 -7.27
C PHE A 158 13.59 -18.86 -8.10
N GLY A 159 13.39 -18.66 -9.39
CA GLY A 159 14.42 -18.24 -10.35
C GLY A 159 14.12 -16.84 -10.89
N LYS A 160 15.18 -16.12 -11.30
CA LYS A 160 15.06 -14.83 -12.01
C LYS A 160 15.20 -15.08 -13.50
N GLU A 161 14.34 -14.48 -14.34
CA GLU A 161 14.55 -14.52 -15.79
C GLU A 161 15.83 -13.75 -16.12
N ILE A 162 16.63 -14.25 -17.06
CA ILE A 162 17.90 -13.62 -17.44
C ILE A 162 17.66 -12.31 -18.21
N TYR A 163 16.49 -12.15 -18.83
CA TYR A 163 16.21 -11.07 -19.79
C TYR A 163 15.14 -10.07 -19.35
N SER A 164 14.38 -10.38 -18.30
CA SER A 164 13.52 -9.42 -17.63
C SER A 164 13.82 -9.53 -16.14
N ASP A 165 13.93 -8.40 -15.42
CA ASP A 165 14.11 -8.40 -13.96
C ASP A 165 12.92 -9.04 -13.20
N LYS A 166 12.05 -9.78 -13.89
CA LYS A 166 10.90 -10.49 -13.35
C LYS A 166 11.35 -11.86 -12.83
N TRP A 167 10.84 -12.17 -11.64
CA TRP A 167 11.04 -13.46 -10.99
C TRP A 167 10.02 -14.46 -11.54
N PHE A 168 10.49 -15.63 -11.96
CA PHE A 168 9.64 -16.76 -12.35
C PHE A 168 9.69 -17.87 -11.32
N ARG A 169 8.54 -18.52 -11.15
CA ARG A 169 8.30 -19.57 -10.16
C ARG A 169 8.80 -20.90 -10.74
N PHE A 170 9.67 -21.61 -10.03
CA PHE A 170 10.13 -22.93 -10.43
C PHE A 170 9.74 -23.97 -9.37
N PHE A 171 8.88 -24.90 -9.80
CA PHE A 171 8.46 -26.14 -9.13
C PHE A 171 7.62 -26.04 -7.84
N TYR A 172 6.45 -26.68 -7.93
CA TYR A 172 5.89 -27.58 -6.92
C TYR A 172 5.52 -28.88 -7.65
N LEU A 173 6.06 -30.02 -7.21
CA LEU A 173 5.54 -31.33 -7.61
C LEU A 173 4.30 -31.57 -6.74
N THR A 174 3.13 -31.68 -7.38
CA THR A 174 1.82 -32.03 -6.80
C THR A 174 0.98 -30.86 -6.23
N HIS A 175 0.15 -30.23 -7.07
CA HIS A 175 -1.33 -30.14 -6.97
C HIS A 175 -1.92 -28.93 -7.71
N ASP A 176 -3.06 -29.15 -8.39
CA ASP A 176 -3.92 -28.17 -9.08
C ASP A 176 -4.74 -27.30 -8.10
N LYS A 177 -4.15 -26.68 -7.08
CA LYS A 177 -4.90 -25.86 -6.11
C LYS A 177 -4.21 -24.54 -5.78
N ASP A 178 -5.02 -23.52 -5.50
CA ASP A 178 -4.57 -22.26 -4.90
C ASP A 178 -3.75 -22.54 -3.64
N LEU A 179 -2.50 -22.08 -3.62
CA LEU A 179 -1.62 -22.25 -2.47
C LEU A 179 -1.53 -20.94 -1.70
N TYR A 180 -1.86 -21.04 -0.42
CA TYR A 180 -1.84 -19.94 0.53
C TYR A 180 -0.69 -20.16 1.51
N LEU A 181 0.31 -19.28 1.47
CA LEU A 181 1.50 -19.36 2.32
C LEU A 181 1.60 -18.15 3.24
N ILE A 182 1.94 -18.39 4.50
CA ILE A 182 2.29 -17.36 5.49
C ILE A 182 3.72 -17.54 5.99
N ASN A 183 4.43 -16.44 6.21
CA ASN A 183 5.80 -16.46 6.75
C ASN A 183 5.81 -16.96 8.22
N ASP A 184 6.87 -17.65 8.64
CA ASP A 184 7.09 -18.07 10.02
C ASP A 184 7.00 -16.92 11.06
N LYS A 185 7.42 -15.70 10.71
CA LYS A 185 7.22 -14.51 11.56
C LYS A 185 5.75 -14.18 11.77
N LEU A 186 4.92 -14.33 10.73
CA LEU A 186 3.49 -14.09 10.83
C LEU A 186 2.82 -15.15 11.70
N VAL A 187 3.25 -16.40 11.55
CA VAL A 187 2.83 -17.53 12.39
C VAL A 187 3.11 -17.27 13.87
N GLU A 188 4.29 -16.74 14.19
CA GLU A 188 4.64 -16.35 15.55
C GLU A 188 3.72 -15.24 16.10
N VAL A 189 3.44 -14.20 15.31
CA VAL A 189 2.51 -13.12 15.69
C VAL A 189 1.12 -13.69 15.98
N LEU A 190 0.59 -14.54 15.10
CA LEU A 190 -0.72 -15.17 15.25
C LEU A 190 -0.79 -16.04 16.51
N TYR A 191 0.27 -16.82 16.78
CA TYR A 191 0.35 -17.62 18.00
C TYR A 191 0.25 -16.77 19.25
N TRP A 192 1.08 -15.73 19.39
CA TRP A 192 1.09 -14.90 20.59
C TRP A 192 -0.20 -14.08 20.73
N LYS A 193 -0.74 -13.57 19.63
CA LYS A 193 -2.07 -12.93 19.60
C LYS A 193 -3.14 -13.86 20.16
N MET A 194 -3.19 -15.12 19.71
CA MET A 194 -4.20 -16.08 20.17
C MET A 194 -3.97 -16.54 21.61
N ALA A 195 -2.73 -16.88 21.96
CA ALA A 195 -2.36 -17.40 23.27
C ALA A 195 -2.59 -16.37 24.39
N ASN A 196 -2.22 -15.11 24.15
CA ASN A 196 -2.32 -14.03 25.14
C ASN A 196 -3.53 -13.12 24.93
N ARG A 197 -4.36 -13.39 23.92
CA ARG A 197 -5.53 -12.55 23.53
C ARG A 197 -5.14 -11.09 23.30
N ILE A 198 -3.99 -10.87 22.67
CA ILE A 198 -3.49 -9.51 22.39
C ILE A 198 -4.45 -8.83 21.40
N PRO A 199 -4.98 -7.64 21.73
CA PRO A 199 -5.81 -6.88 20.81
C PRO A 199 -5.00 -6.45 19.58
N VAL A 200 -5.70 -6.34 18.45
CA VAL A 200 -5.14 -5.83 17.20
C VAL A 200 -5.86 -4.54 16.84
N ILE A 201 -5.10 -3.49 16.55
CA ILE A 201 -5.60 -2.19 16.10
C ILE A 201 -5.21 -2.02 14.64
N ASN A 202 -6.11 -1.41 13.86
CA ASN A 202 -5.87 -1.10 12.46
C ASN A 202 -4.79 -0.01 12.34
N GLU A 203 -3.79 -0.24 11.48
CA GLU A 203 -2.72 0.70 11.17
C GLU A 203 -3.26 2.07 10.70
N THR A 204 -4.40 2.12 10.04
CA THR A 204 -4.99 3.39 9.57
C THR A 204 -5.27 4.37 10.70
N VAL A 205 -5.66 3.88 11.89
CA VAL A 205 -5.85 4.71 13.09
C VAL A 205 -4.54 5.42 13.49
N PHE A 206 -3.39 4.78 13.27
CA PHE A 206 -2.08 5.37 13.51
C PHE A 206 -1.72 6.38 12.42
N LEU A 207 -1.98 6.05 11.14
CA LEU A 207 -1.76 6.96 10.02
C LEU A 207 -2.50 8.28 10.18
N ASP A 208 -3.75 8.23 10.64
CA ASP A 208 -4.60 9.41 10.74
C ASP A 208 -4.29 10.29 11.95
N SER A 209 -3.56 9.77 12.93
CA SER A 209 -3.13 10.51 14.11
C SER A 209 -1.71 11.05 14.04
N LEU A 210 -0.96 10.76 12.97
CA LEU A 210 0.31 11.40 12.70
C LEU A 210 0.10 12.84 12.20
N ASP A 211 0.98 13.76 12.60
CA ASP A 211 1.01 15.11 12.01
C ASP A 211 1.29 14.98 10.51
N LYS A 212 0.28 15.34 9.71
CA LYS A 212 0.37 15.28 8.25
C LYS A 212 0.85 16.61 7.71
N VAL A 213 1.77 16.55 6.75
CA VAL A 213 2.27 17.74 6.07
C VAL A 213 1.21 18.24 5.09
N VAL A 214 0.87 19.52 5.10
CA VAL A 214 0.06 20.11 4.02
C VAL A 214 1.02 20.62 2.94
N ILE A 215 0.82 20.17 1.69
CA ILE A 215 1.58 20.69 0.56
C ILE A 215 0.90 21.98 0.12
N ASP A 216 1.53 23.10 0.40
CA ASP A 216 1.18 24.41 -0.13
C ASP A 216 2.07 24.78 -1.32
N ARG A 217 1.99 26.02 -1.79
CA ARG A 217 2.80 26.51 -2.91
C ARG A 217 4.31 26.42 -2.66
N SER A 218 4.77 26.77 -1.47
CA SER A 218 6.20 26.72 -1.13
C SER A 218 6.71 25.29 -1.08
N MET A 219 5.91 24.39 -0.53
CA MET A 219 6.22 22.96 -0.51
C MET A 219 6.18 22.37 -1.91
N TYR A 220 5.21 22.76 -2.74
CA TYR A 220 5.13 22.39 -4.16
C TYR A 220 6.42 22.70 -4.91
N ASP A 221 6.93 23.94 -4.83
CA ASP A 221 8.13 24.35 -5.55
C ASP A 221 9.36 23.53 -5.12
N THR A 222 9.43 23.25 -3.81
CA THR A 222 10.48 22.41 -3.21
C THR A 222 10.39 20.97 -3.70
N LEU A 223 9.20 20.36 -3.61
CA LEU A 223 8.95 18.98 -4.04
C LEU A 223 9.19 18.81 -5.54
N TYR A 224 8.74 19.76 -6.35
CA TYR A 224 8.99 19.76 -7.79
C TYR A 224 10.49 19.70 -8.10
N THR A 225 11.29 20.50 -7.40
CA THR A 225 12.76 20.51 -7.53
C THR A 225 13.37 19.19 -7.08
N MET A 226 12.95 18.65 -5.93
CA MET A 226 13.45 17.39 -5.39
C MET A 226 13.14 16.21 -6.31
N LEU A 227 11.91 16.12 -6.82
CA LEU A 227 11.44 15.02 -7.66
C LEU A 227 12.10 15.03 -9.05
N ARG A 228 12.55 16.19 -9.53
CA ARG A 228 13.32 16.33 -10.78
C ARG A 228 14.83 16.30 -10.60
N SER A 229 15.33 16.22 -9.36
CA SER A 229 16.76 16.15 -9.07
C SER A 229 17.39 14.89 -9.69
N SER A 230 18.65 15.01 -10.12
CA SER A 230 19.46 13.84 -10.48
C SER A 230 19.89 13.02 -9.26
N ASP A 231 19.82 13.60 -8.05
CA ASP A 231 20.14 12.92 -6.81
C ASP A 231 18.98 11.99 -6.39
N LYS A 232 19.29 10.70 -6.26
CA LYS A 232 18.32 9.69 -5.83
C LYS A 232 17.84 9.90 -4.39
N SER A 233 18.64 10.54 -3.54
CA SER A 233 18.29 10.86 -2.16
C SER A 233 17.21 11.94 -2.11
N ASP A 234 17.36 13.00 -2.90
CA ASP A 234 16.38 14.08 -2.99
C ASP A 234 15.04 13.57 -3.51
N VAL A 235 15.06 12.82 -4.62
CA VAL A 235 13.84 12.25 -5.21
C VAL A 235 13.13 11.35 -4.21
N ARG A 236 13.88 10.53 -3.45
CA ARG A 236 13.33 9.66 -2.41
C ARG A 236 12.69 10.47 -1.29
N MET A 237 13.36 11.52 -0.81
CA MET A 237 12.83 12.36 0.26
C MET A 237 11.59 13.12 -0.20
N GLY A 238 11.57 13.63 -1.43
CA GLY A 238 10.39 14.28 -2.01
C GLY A 238 9.19 13.33 -2.08
N PHE A 239 9.41 12.10 -2.54
CA PHE A 239 8.35 11.09 -2.57
C PHE A 239 7.88 10.69 -1.15
N ASP A 240 8.80 10.53 -0.20
CA ASP A 240 8.47 10.23 1.19
C ASP A 240 7.61 11.35 1.83
N LEU A 241 7.88 12.62 1.50
CA LEU A 241 7.07 13.76 1.94
C LEU A 241 5.68 13.74 1.31
N MET A 242 5.56 13.43 0.01
CA MET A 242 4.25 13.27 -0.64
C MET A 242 3.42 12.17 0.02
N CYS A 243 4.02 11.03 0.36
CA CYS A 243 3.30 9.92 1.00
C CYS A 243 2.80 10.24 2.42
N ARG A 244 3.34 11.28 3.07
CA ARG A 244 3.00 11.71 4.43
C ARG A 244 2.09 12.93 4.48
N CYS A 245 1.65 13.41 3.32
CA CYS A 245 0.85 14.62 3.28
C CYS A 245 -0.61 14.37 3.69
N ASP A 246 -1.28 15.44 4.10
CA ASP A 246 -2.73 15.49 4.22
C ASP A 246 -3.31 15.56 2.81
N ILE A 247 -3.62 14.40 2.23
CA ILE A 247 -4.00 14.27 0.82
C ILE A 247 -5.19 15.18 0.46
N PRO A 248 -6.33 15.17 1.20
CA PRO A 248 -7.44 16.09 0.91
C PRO A 248 -7.00 17.55 0.83
N LYS A 249 -6.25 18.03 1.83
CA LYS A 249 -5.79 19.43 1.87
C LYS A 249 -4.70 19.75 0.85
N SER A 250 -3.98 18.74 0.39
CA SER A 250 -2.84 18.86 -0.54
C SER A 250 -3.23 18.53 -1.99
N ALA A 251 -4.50 18.17 -2.25
CA ALA A 251 -4.94 17.56 -3.50
C ALA A 251 -4.61 18.39 -4.74
N TYR A 252 -4.83 19.71 -4.69
CA TYR A 252 -4.50 20.61 -5.81
C TYR A 252 -3.01 20.56 -6.17
N TYR A 253 -2.13 20.65 -5.18
CA TYR A 253 -0.69 20.65 -5.42
C TYR A 253 -0.15 19.26 -5.76
N ILE A 254 -0.76 18.18 -5.26
CA ILE A 254 -0.47 16.81 -5.70
C ILE A 254 -0.85 16.64 -7.18
N TRP A 255 -2.04 17.08 -7.57
CA TRP A 255 -2.51 17.05 -8.95
C TRP A 255 -1.55 17.81 -9.87
N LEU A 256 -1.16 19.02 -9.47
CA LEU A 256 -0.23 19.87 -10.20
C LEU A 256 1.17 19.23 -10.32
N LEU A 257 1.67 18.59 -9.25
CA LEU A 257 2.96 17.89 -9.25
C LEU A 257 2.94 16.65 -10.14
N TYR A 258 1.84 15.88 -10.12
CA TYR A 258 1.87 14.55 -10.69
C TYR A 258 2.03 14.53 -12.20
N SER A 259 1.34 15.41 -12.92
CA SER A 259 1.40 15.46 -14.39
C SER A 259 2.85 15.58 -14.93
N PRO A 260 3.67 16.57 -14.50
CA PRO A 260 5.03 16.75 -15.03
C PRO A 260 6.05 15.71 -14.55
N VAL A 261 5.83 15.03 -13.42
CA VAL A 261 6.79 14.07 -12.84
C VAL A 261 6.22 12.65 -12.65
N ARG A 262 5.16 12.32 -13.37
CA ARG A 262 4.44 11.03 -13.28
C ARG A 262 5.37 9.84 -13.41
N TRP A 263 6.32 9.92 -14.35
CA TRP A 263 7.25 8.83 -14.65
C TRP A 263 8.30 8.66 -13.55
N GLU A 264 8.84 9.76 -13.02
CA GLU A 264 9.80 9.79 -11.92
C GLU A 264 9.16 9.20 -10.65
N ILE A 265 7.95 9.65 -10.33
CA ILE A 265 7.13 9.14 -9.24
C ILE A 265 6.92 7.62 -9.42
N ARG A 266 6.33 7.18 -10.54
CA ARG A 266 6.03 5.74 -10.77
C ARG A 266 7.27 4.85 -10.82
N ARG A 267 8.37 5.29 -11.45
CA ARG A 267 9.58 4.48 -11.61
C ARG A 267 10.27 4.22 -10.27
N LYS A 268 10.24 5.17 -9.33
CA LYS A 268 10.91 5.06 -8.02
C LYS A 268 10.07 4.32 -6.97
N CYS A 269 8.75 4.23 -7.18
CA CYS A 269 7.84 3.40 -6.39
C CYS A 269 8.19 1.91 -6.39
N SER A 270 8.96 1.45 -7.39
CA SER A 270 9.49 0.07 -7.44
C SER A 270 10.35 -0.34 -6.24
N THR A 271 10.79 0.62 -5.42
CA THR A 271 11.59 0.36 -4.20
C THR A 271 10.82 0.45 -2.88
N HIS A 272 9.60 1.01 -2.87
CA HIS A 272 8.76 1.22 -1.67
C HIS A 272 7.30 0.87 -1.95
N THR A 273 7.07 -0.34 -2.46
CA THR A 273 5.81 -0.69 -3.15
C THR A 273 4.56 -0.42 -2.32
N LYS A 274 4.54 -0.74 -1.02
CA LYS A 274 3.31 -0.66 -0.22
C LYS A 274 2.88 0.76 0.17
N ILE A 275 3.83 1.61 0.60
CA ILE A 275 3.53 3.01 0.95
C ILE A 275 3.10 3.76 -0.33
N ALA A 276 3.79 3.46 -1.42
CA ALA A 276 3.46 4.01 -2.72
C ALA A 276 2.09 3.54 -3.23
N GLU A 277 1.78 2.25 -3.13
CA GLU A 277 0.48 1.66 -3.49
C GLU A 277 -0.66 2.34 -2.71
N ALA A 278 -0.54 2.43 -1.38
CA ALA A 278 -1.54 3.09 -0.54
C ALA A 278 -1.68 4.60 -0.85
N PHE A 279 -0.59 5.28 -1.22
CA PHE A 279 -0.65 6.66 -1.68
C PHE A 279 -1.37 6.77 -3.03
N PHE A 280 -1.07 5.90 -3.99
CA PHE A 280 -1.71 5.92 -5.30
C PHE A 280 -3.20 5.62 -5.23
N GLU A 281 -3.61 4.60 -4.47
CA GLU A 281 -5.03 4.28 -4.25
C GLU A 281 -5.82 5.50 -3.77
N LYS A 282 -5.21 6.33 -2.91
CA LYS A 282 -5.87 7.54 -2.37
C LYS A 282 -5.95 8.69 -3.37
N ILE A 283 -4.96 8.85 -4.24
CA ILE A 283 -4.92 9.97 -5.20
C ILE A 283 -5.60 9.62 -6.54
N GLU A 284 -5.84 8.33 -6.82
CA GLU A 284 -6.53 7.86 -8.03
C GLU A 284 -7.88 8.55 -8.24
N ALA A 285 -8.55 8.95 -7.16
CA ALA A 285 -9.82 9.65 -7.20
C ALA A 285 -9.76 11.03 -7.91
N PHE A 286 -8.61 11.71 -7.90
CA PHE A 286 -8.53 13.09 -8.40
C PHE A 286 -7.42 13.37 -9.41
N ILE A 287 -6.46 12.46 -9.57
CA ILE A 287 -5.19 12.79 -10.24
C ILE A 287 -5.25 12.92 -11.75
N ASP A 288 -6.24 12.30 -12.38
CA ASP A 288 -6.51 12.39 -13.82
C ASP A 288 -7.78 13.23 -14.10
N LEU A 289 -8.33 13.96 -13.10
CA LEU A 289 -9.48 14.84 -13.30
C LEU A 289 -9.12 16.08 -14.11
N GLU A 290 -10.07 16.52 -14.95
CA GLU A 290 -10.00 17.82 -15.60
C GLU A 290 -10.34 18.95 -14.60
N ASN A 291 -9.97 20.18 -14.94
CA ASN A 291 -10.08 21.33 -14.06
C ASN A 291 -11.48 21.53 -13.44
N GLN A 292 -12.56 21.30 -14.20
CA GLN A 292 -13.93 21.43 -13.67
C GLN A 292 -14.26 20.37 -12.62
N ASP A 293 -13.91 19.11 -12.90
CA ASP A 293 -14.15 18.00 -11.98
C ASP A 293 -13.25 18.12 -10.75
N LEU A 294 -12.03 18.62 -10.93
CA LEU A 294 -11.11 18.92 -9.83
C LEU A 294 -11.65 20.04 -8.93
N ILE A 295 -12.23 21.11 -9.49
CA ILE A 295 -12.89 22.16 -8.68
C ILE A 295 -13.99 21.56 -7.81
N LYS A 296 -14.82 20.68 -8.38
CA LYS A 296 -15.87 19.99 -7.63
C LYS A 296 -15.30 19.10 -6.53
N TYR A 297 -14.31 18.27 -6.88
CA TYR A 297 -13.63 17.40 -5.91
C TYR A 297 -13.04 18.21 -4.74
N LEU A 298 -12.33 19.30 -5.02
CA LEU A 298 -11.74 20.16 -4.00
C LEU A 298 -12.80 20.86 -3.15
N TYR A 299 -13.96 21.19 -3.70
CA TYR A 299 -15.07 21.76 -2.94
C TYR A 299 -15.65 20.72 -1.97
N ASP A 300 -15.93 19.51 -2.47
CA ASP A 300 -16.49 18.41 -1.69
C ASP A 300 -15.54 17.99 -0.53
N GLU A 301 -14.22 18.04 -0.76
CA GLU A 301 -13.18 17.76 0.25
C GLU A 301 -12.84 18.96 1.17
N GLY A 302 -13.49 20.12 0.98
CA GLY A 302 -13.21 21.34 1.76
C GLY A 302 -11.82 21.94 1.56
N ALA A 303 -11.18 21.65 0.42
CA ALA A 303 -9.83 22.10 0.06
C ALA A 303 -9.82 23.22 -0.99
N LEU A 304 -10.98 23.59 -1.56
CA LEU A 304 -11.09 24.62 -2.58
C LEU A 304 -10.97 26.03 -1.97
N THR A 305 -9.85 26.71 -2.25
CA THR A 305 -9.66 28.13 -1.94
C THR A 305 -10.01 29.02 -3.13
N GLU A 306 -10.24 30.32 -2.88
CA GLU A 306 -10.45 31.31 -3.94
C GLU A 306 -9.28 31.37 -4.93
N GLU A 307 -8.03 31.32 -4.42
CA GLU A 307 -6.83 31.32 -5.26
C GLU A 307 -6.83 30.12 -6.22
N ILE A 308 -7.06 28.91 -5.69
CA ILE A 308 -7.07 27.68 -6.49
C ILE A 308 -8.21 27.70 -7.52
N TYR A 309 -9.40 28.14 -7.10
CA TYR A 309 -10.57 28.27 -7.98
C TYR A 309 -10.27 29.18 -9.17
N ASN A 310 -9.71 30.36 -8.91
CA ASN A 310 -9.40 31.34 -9.95
C ASN A 310 -8.33 30.82 -10.92
N ILE A 311 -7.32 30.08 -10.44
CA ILE A 311 -6.32 29.45 -11.31
C ILE A 311 -6.97 28.41 -12.22
N LEU A 312 -7.70 27.44 -11.66
CA LEU A 312 -8.31 26.34 -12.43
C LEU A 312 -9.36 26.83 -13.42
N LEU A 313 -10.15 27.84 -13.04
CA LEU A 313 -11.12 28.49 -13.91
C LEU A 313 -10.43 29.20 -15.07
N LYS A 314 -9.36 29.96 -14.80
CA LYS A 314 -8.60 30.63 -15.85
C LYS A 314 -8.00 29.63 -16.84
N GLU A 315 -7.36 28.57 -16.36
CA GLU A 315 -6.80 27.52 -17.22
C GLU A 315 -7.87 26.82 -18.07
N SER A 316 -9.08 26.63 -17.52
CA SER A 316 -10.21 26.07 -18.27
C SER A 316 -10.65 27.02 -19.39
N LEU A 317 -10.72 28.33 -19.11
CA LEU A 317 -11.06 29.35 -20.10
C LEU A 317 -9.98 29.44 -21.19
N ASP A 318 -8.70 29.46 -20.80
CA ASP A 318 -7.57 29.52 -21.73
C ASP A 318 -7.58 28.30 -22.68
N LYS A 319 -7.82 27.08 -22.16
CA LYS A 319 -7.95 25.86 -22.98
C LYS A 319 -9.12 25.93 -23.97
N LEU A 320 -10.28 26.44 -23.53
CA LEU A 320 -11.44 26.64 -24.41
C LEU A 320 -11.18 27.69 -25.49
N MET A 321 -10.43 28.75 -25.16
CA MET A 321 -9.99 29.77 -26.12
C MET A 321 -9.05 29.19 -27.18
N GLU A 322 -8.15 28.29 -26.79
CA GLU A 322 -7.23 27.62 -27.73
C GLU A 322 -7.97 26.64 -28.66
N GLU A 323 -8.96 25.90 -28.15
CA GLU A 323 -9.72 24.90 -28.90
C GLU A 323 -10.70 25.51 -29.92
N HIS A 324 -11.18 26.72 -29.67
CA HIS A 324 -12.16 27.41 -30.52
C HIS A 324 -11.56 28.69 -31.10
N GLN A 325 -10.87 28.61 -32.24
CA GLN A 325 -10.21 29.79 -32.84
C GLN A 325 -11.16 30.85 -33.45
N SER A 326 -12.49 30.81 -33.22
CA SER A 326 -13.45 31.82 -33.71
C SER A 326 -14.25 32.48 -32.58
N ASP A 327 -14.23 33.82 -32.55
CA ASP A 327 -14.79 34.67 -31.49
C ASP A 327 -16.31 34.46 -31.25
N ASP A 328 -17.08 34.15 -32.29
CA ASP A 328 -18.54 34.03 -32.20
C ASP A 328 -19.01 32.72 -31.54
N ALA A 329 -18.31 31.60 -31.77
CA ALA A 329 -18.62 30.32 -31.13
C ALA A 329 -18.21 30.33 -29.65
N LEU A 330 -17.13 31.03 -29.32
CA LEU A 330 -16.60 31.15 -27.96
C LEU A 330 -17.53 31.92 -27.02
N SER A 331 -18.06 33.06 -27.46
CA SER A 331 -18.96 33.84 -26.61
C SER A 331 -20.23 33.05 -26.27
N GLN A 332 -20.74 32.25 -27.21
CA GLN A 332 -21.92 31.40 -26.97
C GLN A 332 -21.59 30.19 -26.08
N ILE A 333 -20.43 29.54 -26.24
CA ILE A 333 -20.02 28.40 -25.40
C ILE A 333 -19.71 28.84 -23.98
N ILE A 334 -19.01 29.96 -23.78
CA ILE A 334 -18.77 30.54 -22.45
C ILE A 334 -20.13 30.89 -21.81
N THR A 335 -20.99 31.63 -22.49
CA THR A 335 -22.27 32.07 -21.91
C THR A 335 -23.23 30.91 -21.57
N VAL A 336 -23.22 29.82 -22.36
CA VAL A 336 -24.16 28.69 -22.19
C VAL A 336 -23.61 27.58 -21.30
N LYS A 337 -22.29 27.33 -21.31
CA LYS A 337 -21.67 26.17 -20.66
C LYS A 337 -20.79 26.55 -19.47
N TYR A 338 -20.30 27.79 -19.41
CA TYR A 338 -19.41 28.31 -18.39
C TYR A 338 -19.79 29.75 -18.06
N TYR A 339 -20.93 29.99 -17.40
CA TYR A 339 -21.09 31.27 -16.71
C TYR A 339 -20.01 31.26 -15.62
N PRO A 340 -18.88 31.99 -15.77
CA PRO A 340 -17.79 31.87 -14.83
C PRO A 340 -18.25 32.59 -13.58
N LEU A 341 -18.79 31.80 -12.64
CA LEU A 341 -19.19 32.31 -11.35
C LEU A 341 -17.91 32.83 -10.68
N THR A 342 -18.01 33.96 -10.00
CA THR A 342 -17.01 34.30 -8.98
C THR A 342 -16.98 33.19 -7.93
N TYR A 343 -15.88 33.07 -7.17
CA TYR A 343 -15.78 32.08 -6.11
C TYR A 343 -16.98 32.13 -5.15
N ASP A 344 -17.39 33.33 -4.71
CA ASP A 344 -18.56 33.53 -3.85
C ASP A 344 -19.87 33.07 -4.52
N GLN A 345 -20.05 33.37 -5.81
CA GLN A 345 -21.23 32.92 -6.56
C GLN A 345 -21.22 31.40 -6.73
N TYR A 346 -20.06 30.78 -6.91
CA TYR A 346 -19.93 29.33 -6.97
C TYR A 346 -20.32 28.70 -5.64
N LEU A 347 -19.77 29.18 -4.52
CA LEU A 347 -20.13 28.70 -3.17
C LEU A 347 -21.63 28.87 -2.90
N ALA A 348 -22.20 30.03 -3.21
CA ALA A 348 -23.63 30.28 -3.04
C ALA A 348 -24.47 29.32 -3.89
N SER A 349 -24.04 28.99 -5.11
CA SER A 349 -24.74 28.05 -5.98
C SER A 349 -24.71 26.61 -5.44
N GLN A 350 -23.60 26.18 -4.83
CA GLN A 350 -23.50 24.85 -4.24
C GLN A 350 -24.30 24.75 -2.95
N HIS A 351 -24.26 25.77 -2.10
CA HIS A 351 -25.09 25.84 -0.90
C HIS A 351 -26.58 25.82 -1.24
N ALA A 352 -27.01 26.55 -2.28
CA ALA A 352 -28.39 26.52 -2.75
C ALA A 352 -28.81 25.13 -3.27
N LYS A 353 -27.94 24.42 -3.98
CA LYS A 353 -28.20 23.03 -4.44
C LYS A 353 -28.34 22.07 -3.26
N GLN A 354 -27.50 22.20 -2.24
CA GLN A 354 -27.57 21.36 -1.04
C GLN A 354 -28.90 21.56 -0.31
N LEU A 355 -29.31 22.82 -0.08
CA LEU A 355 -30.60 23.13 0.55
C LEU A 355 -31.80 22.54 -0.21
N ILE A 356 -31.75 22.54 -1.54
CA ILE A 356 -32.79 21.93 -2.38
C ILE A 356 -32.77 20.39 -2.24
N ALA A 357 -31.59 19.77 -2.22
CA ALA A 357 -31.47 18.33 -2.03
C ALA A 357 -32.02 17.89 -0.65
N ASP A 358 -31.62 18.59 0.41
CA ASP A 358 -32.07 18.30 1.78
C ASP A 358 -33.60 18.45 1.92
N SER A 359 -34.18 19.49 1.32
CA SER A 359 -35.64 19.70 1.33
C SER A 359 -36.42 18.72 0.46
N LEU A 360 -35.78 18.09 -0.54
CA LEU A 360 -36.37 16.99 -1.29
C LEU A 360 -36.34 15.68 -0.50
N GLU A 361 -35.29 15.39 0.27
CA GLU A 361 -35.21 14.19 1.12
C GLU A 361 -36.21 14.23 2.29
N GLU A 362 -36.41 15.41 2.90
CA GLU A 362 -37.45 15.62 3.92
C GLU A 362 -38.89 15.49 3.37
N SER A 363 -39.10 15.64 2.06
CA SER A 363 -40.42 15.49 1.44
C SER A 363 -40.78 14.06 1.03
N VAL A 364 -39.79 13.15 1.05
CA VAL A 364 -39.91 11.74 0.66
C VAL A 364 -39.90 10.80 1.88
N SER A 365 -39.58 11.33 3.07
CA SER A 365 -39.71 10.66 4.37
C SER A 365 -41.03 10.99 5.07
#